data_AF-A0AAV4IXW6-F1
#
_entry.id   AF-A0AAV4IXW6-F1
#
_cell.length_a   1.000
_cell.length_b   1.000
_cell.length_c   1.000
_cell.angle_alpha   90.00
_cell.angle_beta   90.00
_cell.angle_gamma   90.00
#
_symmetry.space_group_name_H-M   'P 1'
#
loop_
_entity.id
_entity.type
_entity.pdbx_description
1 polymer ?
#
loop_
_entity_poly.entity_id
_entity_poly.type
_entity_poly.pdbx_seq_one_letter_code
_entity_poly.pdbx_strand_id
1 'polypeptide(L)'
;MSLPDDTPAKKVTEWLCADVVPVACSIDPQAVARITDWLVSQVEEMEASGKPGWMPTAITLVNALLQSLKTSCQCSVDDLRELGEEVVQAKMSNNASLEPIHSLVRALRELEELNTKFKFHIPLYRLQKESKESLVFSMLSRVPSADLLPAALRSTVLPYIHSQRLAADEIFANYVEEKVRATLNLVKNVIFPLPEFVEELVEDVLTKIEHPLCDSLREQWTHKEASNIIWKSGFNPDDLKTPQHVLDCAKFIAYDQTISHAQKVLAAFSASQYKDKILIFACQLKVEHAQLDDLAEFLRNMPKQTAIKCCQFVMTTAKHLSVEGYPAALAEVKLDLESRSRSRTKALIAFMLQ
;
A
#
# COMPACT_ATOMS: atom_id res chain seq x y z
N MET A 1 -30.27 -19.96 23.08
CA MET A 1 -31.63 -20.22 22.57
C MET A 1 -31.76 -19.49 21.26
N SER A 2 -31.91 -20.22 20.15
CA SER A 2 -32.19 -19.62 18.84
C SER A 2 -33.68 -19.29 18.78
N LEU A 3 -34.04 -18.07 18.43
CA LEU A 3 -35.44 -17.66 18.30
C LEU A 3 -36.07 -18.31 17.06
N PRO A 4 -37.31 -18.81 17.12
CA PRO A 4 -38.00 -19.37 15.95
C PRO A 4 -38.25 -18.29 14.89
N ASP A 5 -38.00 -18.62 13.62
CA ASP A 5 -37.98 -17.71 12.46
C ASP A 5 -39.28 -16.91 12.21
N ASP A 6 -40.42 -17.29 12.84
CA ASP A 6 -41.75 -16.70 12.62
C ASP A 6 -42.35 -15.96 13.83
N THR A 7 -41.61 -15.79 14.93
CA THR A 7 -42.12 -14.99 16.06
C THR A 7 -41.83 -13.52 15.81
N PRO A 8 -42.82 -12.60 15.85
CA PRO A 8 -42.55 -11.18 15.67
C PRO A 8 -41.52 -10.73 16.71
N ALA A 9 -40.34 -10.28 16.27
CA ALA A 9 -39.25 -9.85 17.14
C ALA A 9 -39.72 -8.89 18.25
N LYS A 10 -40.76 -8.10 17.97
CA LYS A 10 -41.43 -7.23 18.93
C LYS A 10 -42.04 -7.98 20.13
N LYS A 11 -42.77 -9.07 19.91
CA LYS A 11 -43.38 -9.87 21.00
C LYS A 11 -42.34 -10.54 21.88
N VAL A 12 -41.26 -11.03 21.26
CA VAL A 12 -40.12 -11.61 21.98
C VAL A 12 -39.42 -10.55 22.83
N THR A 13 -39.20 -9.36 22.25
CA THR A 13 -38.59 -8.23 22.96
C THR A 13 -39.46 -7.78 24.14
N GLU A 14 -40.77 -7.69 23.94
CA GLU A 14 -41.73 -7.32 25.00
C GLU A 14 -41.72 -8.34 26.15
N TRP A 15 -41.81 -9.64 25.85
CA TRP A 15 -41.73 -10.70 26.86
C TRP A 15 -40.38 -10.70 27.61
N LEU A 16 -39.28 -10.59 26.88
CA LEU A 16 -37.94 -10.57 27.47
C LEU A 16 -37.78 -9.37 28.41
N CYS A 17 -38.21 -8.18 27.99
CA CYS A 17 -38.11 -6.96 28.77
C CYS A 17 -39.08 -6.91 29.97
N ALA A 18 -40.28 -7.48 29.85
CA ALA A 18 -41.32 -7.40 30.89
C ALA A 18 -41.18 -8.50 31.95
N ASP A 19 -40.84 -9.72 31.54
CA ASP A 19 -40.93 -10.89 32.43
C ASP A 19 -39.56 -11.44 32.81
N VAL A 20 -38.62 -11.51 31.85
CA VAL A 20 -37.33 -12.20 32.06
C VAL A 20 -36.30 -11.30 32.72
N VAL A 21 -36.11 -10.08 32.20
CA VAL A 21 -35.09 -9.14 32.70
C VAL A 21 -35.28 -8.80 34.19
N PRO A 22 -36.50 -8.46 34.67
CA PRO A 22 -36.68 -8.11 36.08
C PRO A 22 -36.38 -9.26 37.04
N VAL A 23 -36.72 -10.49 36.65
CA VAL A 23 -36.48 -11.70 37.45
C VAL A 23 -35.01 -12.10 37.42
N ALA A 24 -34.36 -12.04 36.26
CA ALA A 24 -32.95 -12.36 36.15
C ALA A 24 -32.09 -11.40 36.99
N CYS A 25 -32.35 -10.09 36.90
CA CYS A 25 -31.60 -9.08 37.64
C CYS A 25 -31.83 -9.09 39.15
N SER A 26 -32.91 -9.71 39.65
CA SER A 26 -33.18 -9.83 41.08
C SER A 26 -32.53 -11.05 41.73
N ILE A 27 -32.23 -12.10 40.94
CA ILE A 27 -31.70 -13.37 41.46
C ILE A 27 -30.20 -13.51 41.15
N ASP A 28 -29.74 -13.02 39.99
CA ASP A 28 -28.39 -13.26 39.50
C ASP A 28 -27.56 -11.97 39.40
N PRO A 29 -26.46 -11.83 40.17
CA PRO A 29 -25.56 -10.68 40.10
C PRO A 29 -24.81 -10.54 38.77
N GLN A 30 -24.84 -11.57 37.92
CA GLN A 30 -24.25 -11.57 36.57
C GLN A 30 -25.30 -11.51 35.45
N ALA A 31 -26.57 -11.29 35.78
CA ALA A 31 -27.64 -11.27 34.80
C ALA A 31 -27.37 -10.28 33.66
N VAL A 32 -26.93 -9.05 33.98
CA VAL A 32 -26.61 -8.03 32.97
C VAL A 32 -25.48 -8.46 32.05
N ALA A 33 -24.44 -9.10 32.59
CA ALA A 33 -23.33 -9.61 31.79
C ALA A 33 -23.80 -10.68 30.79
N ARG A 34 -24.55 -11.68 31.25
CA ARG A 34 -25.07 -12.76 30.38
C ARG A 34 -26.06 -12.24 29.34
N ILE A 35 -26.91 -11.29 29.71
CA ILE A 35 -27.84 -10.63 28.78
C ILE A 35 -27.05 -9.83 27.75
N THR A 36 -25.97 -9.17 28.15
CA THR A 36 -25.07 -8.45 27.23
C THR A 36 -24.42 -9.40 26.23
N ASP A 37 -23.83 -10.51 26.70
CA ASP A 37 -23.16 -11.48 25.82
C ASP A 37 -24.14 -12.08 24.80
N TRP A 38 -25.35 -12.44 25.26
CA TRP A 38 -26.42 -12.89 24.39
C TRP A 38 -26.81 -11.80 23.38
N LEU A 39 -26.96 -10.56 23.82
CA LEU A 39 -27.35 -9.44 22.97
C LEU A 39 -26.31 -9.14 21.89
N VAL A 40 -25.02 -9.17 22.23
CA VAL A 40 -23.92 -9.05 21.27
C VAL A 40 -24.01 -10.16 20.23
N SER A 41 -24.18 -11.41 20.66
CA SER A 41 -24.32 -12.56 19.76
C SER A 41 -25.53 -12.40 18.82
N GLN A 42 -26.66 -11.91 19.32
CA GLN A 42 -27.85 -11.67 18.50
C GLN A 42 -27.63 -10.54 17.48
N VAL A 43 -26.93 -9.47 17.85
CA VAL A 43 -26.61 -8.39 16.91
C VAL A 43 -25.66 -8.88 15.82
N GLU A 44 -24.68 -9.71 16.15
CA GLU A 44 -23.77 -10.33 15.19
C GLU A 44 -24.52 -11.29 14.23
N GLU A 45 -25.45 -12.10 14.75
CA GLU A 45 -26.32 -12.95 13.92
C GLU A 45 -27.22 -12.12 13.00
N MET A 46 -27.77 -11.01 13.49
CA MET A 46 -28.57 -10.07 12.68
C MET A 46 -27.74 -9.43 11.57
N GLU A 47 -26.52 -8.99 11.86
CA GLU A 47 -25.58 -8.45 10.87
C GLU A 47 -25.22 -9.50 9.82
N ALA A 48 -24.87 -10.72 10.26
CA ALA A 48 -24.53 -11.84 9.39
C ALA A 48 -25.69 -12.28 8.49
N SER A 49 -26.94 -12.15 8.96
CA SER A 49 -28.12 -12.47 8.17
C SER A 49 -28.30 -11.55 6.95
N GLY A 50 -27.70 -10.36 6.96
CA GLY A 50 -27.78 -9.38 5.87
C GLY A 50 -29.19 -8.89 5.54
N LYS A 51 -30.20 -9.21 6.37
CA LYS A 51 -31.60 -8.85 6.10
C LYS A 51 -31.76 -7.32 6.04
N PRO A 52 -32.50 -6.79 5.05
CA PRO A 52 -32.75 -5.34 5.00
C PRO A 52 -33.50 -4.91 6.26
N GLY A 53 -33.01 -3.86 6.93
CA GLY A 53 -33.61 -3.35 8.18
C GLY A 53 -33.10 -4.01 9.47
N TRP A 54 -32.04 -4.82 9.41
CA TRP A 54 -31.42 -5.40 10.62
C TRP A 54 -30.93 -4.31 11.61
N MET A 55 -30.32 -3.23 11.12
CA MET A 55 -29.79 -2.13 11.96
C MET A 55 -30.89 -1.44 12.81
N PRO A 56 -31.98 -0.91 12.22
CA PRO A 56 -33.08 -0.35 13.02
C PRO A 56 -33.69 -1.35 14.00
N THR A 57 -33.75 -2.64 13.62
CA THR A 57 -34.27 -3.72 14.48
C THR A 57 -33.35 -3.97 15.67
N ALA A 58 -32.03 -4.07 15.44
CA ALA A 58 -31.01 -4.21 16.46
C ALA A 58 -31.01 -3.01 17.41
N ILE A 59 -31.06 -1.78 16.89
CA ILE A 59 -31.14 -0.55 17.69
C ILE A 59 -32.40 -0.57 18.58
N THR A 60 -33.54 -0.98 18.04
CA THR A 60 -34.80 -1.06 18.81
C THR A 60 -34.70 -2.08 19.94
N LEU A 61 -34.19 -3.30 19.65
CA LEU A 61 -33.99 -4.36 20.62
C LEU A 61 -33.04 -3.93 21.76
N VAL A 62 -31.86 -3.42 21.40
CA VAL A 62 -30.82 -3.03 22.36
C VAL A 62 -31.31 -1.86 23.23
N ASN A 63 -32.01 -0.87 22.67
CA ASN A 63 -32.59 0.22 23.47
C ASN A 63 -33.70 -0.26 24.41
N ALA A 64 -34.60 -1.15 23.95
CA ALA A 64 -35.66 -1.70 24.79
C ALA A 64 -35.09 -2.49 25.98
N LEU A 65 -34.06 -3.30 25.74
CA LEU A 65 -33.36 -4.03 26.79
C LEU A 65 -32.59 -3.11 27.73
N LEU A 66 -31.89 -2.11 27.20
CA LEU A 66 -31.19 -1.13 28.04
C LEU A 66 -32.15 -0.39 28.98
N GLN A 67 -33.34 -0.01 28.49
CA GLN A 67 -34.35 0.62 29.34
C GLN A 67 -34.89 -0.33 30.40
N SER A 68 -35.21 -1.58 30.03
CA SER A 68 -35.66 -2.59 30.99
C SER A 68 -34.60 -2.85 32.06
N LEU A 69 -33.34 -3.07 31.68
CA LEU A 69 -32.24 -3.30 32.61
C LEU A 69 -32.01 -2.11 33.54
N LYS A 70 -32.12 -0.87 33.04
CA LYS A 70 -32.06 0.33 33.88
C LYS A 70 -33.16 0.34 34.93
N THR A 71 -34.38 0.03 34.55
CA THR A 71 -35.51 -0.02 35.50
C THR A 71 -35.35 -1.16 36.52
N SER A 72 -34.87 -2.32 36.09
CA SER A 72 -34.72 -3.50 36.96
C SER A 72 -33.52 -3.41 37.91
N CYS A 73 -32.44 -2.74 37.50
CA CYS A 73 -31.21 -2.57 38.29
C CYS A 73 -31.20 -1.28 39.13
N GLN A 74 -32.25 -0.46 39.03
CA GLN A 74 -32.44 0.65 39.96
C GLN A 74 -32.75 0.10 41.36
N CYS A 75 -32.01 0.61 42.35
CA CYS A 75 -32.25 0.38 43.77
C CYS A 75 -32.44 1.76 44.43
N SER A 76 -33.60 1.96 45.03
CA SER A 76 -33.88 3.08 45.92
C SER A 76 -33.44 2.75 47.36
N VAL A 77 -33.45 3.76 48.24
CA VAL A 77 -33.15 3.57 49.67
C VAL A 77 -34.25 2.74 50.35
N ASP A 78 -35.48 2.79 49.85
CA ASP A 78 -36.60 2.00 50.38
C ASP A 78 -36.48 0.52 49.98
N ASP A 79 -35.96 0.23 48.78
CA ASP A 79 -35.66 -1.14 48.34
C ASP A 79 -34.63 -1.84 49.25
N LEU A 80 -33.71 -1.09 49.86
CA LEU A 80 -32.72 -1.62 50.81
C LEU A 80 -33.36 -2.14 52.11
N ARG A 81 -34.59 -1.70 52.43
CA ARG A 81 -35.30 -2.06 53.66
C ARG A 81 -36.26 -3.22 53.46
N GLU A 82 -36.74 -3.43 52.23
CA GLU A 82 -37.75 -4.44 51.90
C GLU A 82 -37.17 -5.67 51.17
N LEU A 83 -36.05 -5.52 50.45
CA LEU A 83 -35.40 -6.62 49.72
C LEU A 83 -34.31 -7.28 50.57
N GLY A 84 -34.09 -8.58 50.35
CA GLY A 84 -32.98 -9.31 50.96
C GLY A 84 -31.61 -8.79 50.49
N GLU A 85 -30.59 -8.89 51.35
CA GLU A 85 -29.22 -8.41 51.09
C GLU A 85 -28.64 -8.94 49.76
N GLU A 86 -28.91 -10.20 49.44
CA GLU A 86 -28.48 -10.84 48.18
C GLU A 86 -29.09 -10.17 46.93
N VAL A 87 -30.36 -9.77 47.00
CA VAL A 87 -31.09 -9.12 45.90
C VAL A 87 -30.57 -7.70 45.68
N VAL A 88 -30.30 -6.98 46.77
CA VAL A 88 -29.70 -5.64 46.73
C VAL A 88 -28.31 -5.71 46.09
N GLN A 89 -27.47 -6.65 46.53
CA GLN A 89 -26.12 -6.83 46.01
C GLN A 89 -26.13 -7.22 44.52
N ALA A 90 -27.06 -8.08 44.10
CA ALA A 90 -27.24 -8.45 42.70
C ALA A 90 -27.63 -7.25 41.83
N LYS A 91 -28.60 -6.45 42.26
CA LYS A 91 -29.02 -5.25 41.52
C LYS A 91 -27.92 -4.19 41.43
N MET A 92 -27.17 -3.94 42.50
CA MET A 92 -26.04 -3.00 42.48
C MET A 92 -24.93 -3.44 41.53
N SER A 93 -24.56 -4.73 41.56
CA SER A 93 -23.54 -5.30 40.67
C SER A 93 -23.93 -5.23 39.20
N ASN A 94 -25.21 -5.52 38.92
CA ASN A 94 -25.79 -5.43 37.59
C ASN A 94 -25.83 -3.99 37.05
N ASN A 95 -26.15 -2.99 37.89
CA ASN A 95 -26.17 -1.57 37.48
C ASN A 95 -24.79 -1.06 37.03
N ALA A 96 -23.73 -1.44 37.75
CA ALA A 96 -22.36 -1.12 37.36
C ALA A 96 -21.95 -1.72 36.01
N SER A 97 -22.63 -2.79 35.57
CA SER A 97 -22.33 -3.56 34.36
C SER A 97 -23.10 -3.09 33.11
N LEU A 98 -23.74 -1.92 33.13
CA LEU A 98 -24.53 -1.42 31.99
C LEU A 98 -23.70 -0.74 30.88
N GLU A 99 -22.44 -0.40 31.13
CA GLU A 99 -21.59 0.32 30.16
C GLU A 99 -21.37 -0.44 28.83
N PRO A 100 -21.16 -1.77 28.80
CA PRO A 100 -21.05 -2.52 27.55
C PRO A 100 -22.28 -2.36 26.62
N ILE A 101 -23.48 -2.37 27.18
CA ILE A 101 -24.72 -2.17 26.41
C ILE A 101 -24.80 -0.73 25.90
N HIS A 102 -24.42 0.24 26.74
CA HIS A 102 -24.31 1.65 26.32
C HIS A 102 -23.34 1.84 25.15
N SER A 103 -22.19 1.18 25.20
CA SER A 103 -21.20 1.16 24.12
C SER A 103 -21.76 0.54 22.85
N LEU A 104 -22.49 -0.58 22.95
CA LEU A 104 -23.15 -1.23 21.81
C LEU A 104 -24.19 -0.32 21.14
N VAL A 105 -25.05 0.36 21.92
CA VAL A 105 -26.00 1.34 21.37
C VAL A 105 -25.27 2.46 20.62
N ARG A 106 -24.18 2.97 21.19
CA ARG A 106 -23.37 4.03 20.57
C ARG A 106 -22.77 3.57 19.25
N ALA A 107 -22.19 2.36 19.23
CA ALA A 107 -21.61 1.77 18.03
C ALA A 107 -22.66 1.52 16.93
N LEU A 108 -23.84 0.99 17.28
CA LEU A 108 -24.91 0.78 16.31
C LEU A 108 -25.45 2.08 15.71
N ARG A 109 -25.57 3.15 16.51
CA ARG A 109 -25.98 4.47 16.00
C ARG A 109 -24.91 5.10 15.12
N GLU A 110 -23.64 4.98 15.50
CA GLU A 110 -22.53 5.42 14.65
C GLU A 110 -22.49 4.65 13.33
N LEU A 111 -22.75 3.35 13.36
CA LEU A 111 -22.86 2.52 12.16
C LEU A 111 -24.03 2.96 11.26
N GLU A 112 -25.19 3.25 11.84
CA GLU A 112 -26.34 3.79 11.11
C GLU A 112 -26.02 5.15 10.47
N GLU A 113 -25.34 6.05 11.19
CA GLU A 113 -24.92 7.35 10.65
C GLU A 113 -23.91 7.18 9.51
N LEU A 114 -22.90 6.31 9.67
CA LEU A 114 -21.94 5.96 8.63
C LEU A 114 -22.63 5.46 7.36
N ASN A 115 -23.60 4.57 7.51
CA ASN A 115 -24.31 4.00 6.39
C ASN A 115 -25.23 5.03 5.70
N THR A 116 -26.02 5.76 6.46
CA THR A 116 -27.07 6.64 5.91
C THR A 116 -26.53 7.98 5.42
N LYS A 117 -25.71 8.64 6.25
CA LYS A 117 -25.23 10.00 5.99
C LYS A 117 -23.96 10.02 5.14
N PHE A 118 -23.04 9.09 5.41
CA PHE A 118 -21.74 9.05 4.74
C PHE A 118 -21.67 7.99 3.63
N LYS A 119 -22.72 7.15 3.47
CA LYS A 119 -22.78 6.05 2.49
C LYS A 119 -21.64 5.04 2.64
N PHE A 120 -21.09 4.93 3.85
CA PHE A 120 -19.94 4.09 4.16
C PHE A 120 -20.37 2.86 4.96
N HIS A 121 -20.23 1.68 4.36
CA HIS A 121 -20.73 0.42 4.92
C HIS A 121 -19.58 -0.39 5.53
N ILE A 122 -19.57 -0.59 6.85
CA ILE A 122 -18.56 -1.43 7.52
C ILE A 122 -19.23 -2.41 8.47
N PRO A 123 -18.61 -3.57 8.74
CA PRO A 123 -19.08 -4.44 9.80
C PRO A 123 -18.95 -3.79 11.18
N LEU A 124 -19.88 -4.10 12.10
CA LEU A 124 -19.89 -3.59 13.47
C LEU A 124 -18.59 -3.94 14.22
N TYR A 125 -18.08 -5.16 14.05
CA TYR A 125 -16.85 -5.60 14.70
C TYR A 125 -15.63 -4.75 14.28
N ARG A 126 -15.61 -4.22 13.05
CA ARG A 126 -14.55 -3.33 12.58
C ARG A 126 -14.69 -1.95 13.18
N LEU A 127 -15.91 -1.40 13.20
CA LEU A 127 -16.20 -0.11 13.81
C LEU A 127 -15.75 -0.07 15.27
N GLN A 128 -15.98 -1.14 16.04
CA GLN A 128 -15.58 -1.21 17.45
C GLN A 128 -14.06 -1.29 17.67
N LYS A 129 -13.28 -1.71 16.66
CA LYS A 129 -11.82 -1.86 16.76
C LYS A 129 -11.04 -0.71 16.14
N GLU A 130 -11.60 -0.05 15.14
CA GLU A 130 -10.92 1.02 14.41
C GLU A 130 -11.04 2.37 15.13
N SER A 131 -9.97 3.15 15.09
CA SER A 131 -10.03 4.56 15.49
C SER A 131 -10.78 5.37 14.42
N LYS A 132 -11.26 6.56 14.80
CA LYS A 132 -11.90 7.49 13.85
C LYS A 132 -10.98 7.85 12.68
N GLU A 133 -9.67 7.92 12.91
CA GLU A 133 -8.67 8.18 11.89
C GLU A 133 -8.51 6.99 10.93
N SER A 134 -8.43 5.78 11.49
CA SER A 134 -8.39 4.54 10.69
C SER A 134 -9.64 4.37 9.84
N LEU A 135 -10.80 4.81 10.31
CA LEU A 135 -12.04 4.81 9.52
C LEU A 135 -11.93 5.75 8.32
N VAL A 136 -11.32 6.93 8.47
CA VAL A 136 -11.04 7.83 7.34
C VAL A 136 -10.10 7.16 6.34
N PHE A 137 -9.06 6.47 6.81
CA PHE A 137 -8.14 5.75 5.94
C PHE A 137 -8.85 4.62 5.18
N SER A 138 -9.76 3.92 5.85
CA SER A 138 -10.64 2.91 5.25
C SER A 138 -11.58 3.54 4.21
N MET A 139 -12.12 4.74 4.45
CA MET A 139 -12.94 5.47 3.46
C MET A 139 -12.12 5.84 2.23
N LEU A 140 -10.92 6.41 2.41
CA LEU A 140 -10.03 6.78 1.32
C LEU A 140 -9.57 5.57 0.50
N SER A 141 -9.27 4.45 1.17
CA SER A 141 -8.80 3.23 0.51
C SER A 141 -9.88 2.48 -0.28
N ARG A 142 -11.15 2.83 -0.10
CA ARG A 142 -12.27 2.28 -0.89
C ARG A 142 -12.62 3.09 -2.13
N VAL A 143 -11.99 4.25 -2.32
CA VAL A 143 -12.18 5.02 -3.54
C VAL A 143 -11.53 4.25 -4.69
N PRO A 144 -12.29 3.82 -5.71
CA PRO A 144 -11.79 2.87 -6.70
C PRO A 144 -10.82 3.48 -7.72
N SER A 145 -10.84 4.80 -7.91
CA SER A 145 -9.92 5.50 -8.80
C SER A 145 -9.61 6.92 -8.32
N ALA A 146 -8.45 7.44 -8.72
CA ALA A 146 -8.04 8.80 -8.41
C ALA A 146 -9.03 9.86 -8.94
N ASP A 147 -9.69 9.60 -10.07
CA ASP A 147 -10.66 10.52 -10.68
C ASP A 147 -11.93 10.71 -9.82
N LEU A 148 -12.28 9.70 -9.02
CA LEU A 148 -13.44 9.72 -8.14
C LEU A 148 -13.09 10.27 -6.74
N LEU A 149 -11.80 10.47 -6.45
CA LEU A 149 -11.34 10.98 -5.17
C LEU A 149 -11.92 12.37 -4.83
N PRO A 150 -11.93 13.37 -5.74
CA PRO A 150 -12.52 14.68 -5.42
C PRO A 150 -14.03 14.60 -5.12
N ALA A 151 -14.75 13.68 -5.76
CA ALA A 151 -16.16 13.46 -5.48
C ALA A 151 -16.35 12.81 -4.10
N ALA A 152 -15.63 11.72 -3.81
CA ALA A 152 -15.68 11.01 -2.54
C ALA A 152 -15.23 11.88 -1.35
N LEU A 153 -14.22 12.73 -1.56
CA LEU A 153 -13.75 13.70 -0.56
C LEU A 153 -14.89 14.66 -0.18
N ARG A 154 -15.57 15.23 -1.17
CA ARG A 154 -16.67 16.20 -0.94
C ARG A 154 -17.93 15.55 -0.36
N SER A 155 -18.29 14.36 -0.82
CA SER A 155 -19.55 13.72 -0.43
C SER A 155 -19.49 12.97 0.89
N THR A 156 -18.33 12.39 1.23
CA THR A 156 -18.23 11.38 2.27
C THR A 156 -17.10 11.69 3.27
N VAL A 157 -15.87 11.82 2.79
CA VAL A 157 -14.69 11.84 3.68
C VAL A 157 -14.59 13.16 4.46
N LEU A 158 -14.64 14.32 3.78
CA LEU A 158 -14.57 15.60 4.46
C LEU A 158 -15.76 15.80 5.40
N PRO A 159 -17.03 15.53 5.02
CA PRO A 159 -18.14 15.60 5.97
C PRO A 159 -17.92 14.77 7.24
N TYR A 160 -17.34 13.57 7.12
CA TYR A 160 -17.03 12.73 8.28
C TYR A 160 -15.94 13.35 9.16
N ILE A 161 -14.82 13.78 8.58
CA ILE A 161 -13.71 14.47 9.26
C ILE A 161 -14.22 15.66 10.08
N HIS A 162 -15.04 16.52 9.46
CA HIS A 162 -15.61 17.69 10.13
C HIS A 162 -16.57 17.31 11.25
N SER A 163 -17.42 16.29 11.04
CA SER A 163 -18.37 15.83 12.06
C SER A 163 -17.66 15.27 13.30
N GLN A 164 -16.50 14.63 13.11
CA GLN A 164 -15.69 14.05 14.17
C GLN A 164 -14.64 15.02 14.75
N ARG A 165 -14.57 16.26 14.24
CA ARG A 165 -13.60 17.29 14.65
C ARG A 165 -12.14 16.85 14.50
N LEU A 166 -11.84 16.11 13.44
CA LEU A 166 -10.48 15.66 13.13
C LEU A 166 -9.74 16.74 12.31
N ALA A 167 -8.41 16.79 12.46
CA ALA A 167 -7.56 17.70 11.68
C ALA A 167 -7.34 17.12 10.27
N ALA A 168 -8.04 17.66 9.28
CA ALA A 168 -8.01 17.13 7.90
C ALA A 168 -6.58 17.03 7.34
N ASP A 169 -5.78 18.08 7.53
CA ASP A 169 -4.41 18.15 7.00
C ASP A 169 -3.50 17.07 7.61
N GLU A 170 -3.59 16.86 8.92
CA GLU A 170 -2.84 15.80 9.62
C GLU A 170 -3.27 14.41 9.15
N ILE A 171 -4.58 14.19 8.99
CA ILE A 171 -5.13 12.93 8.51
C ILE A 171 -4.64 12.61 7.10
N PHE A 172 -4.66 13.58 6.17
CA PHE A 172 -4.17 13.36 4.81
C PHE A 172 -2.66 13.19 4.75
N ALA A 173 -1.90 13.96 5.54
CA ALA A 173 -0.44 13.79 5.63
C ALA A 173 -0.09 12.37 6.13
N ASN A 174 -0.71 11.93 7.22
CA ASN A 174 -0.51 10.60 7.78
C ASN A 174 -0.95 9.49 6.81
N TYR A 175 -2.02 9.71 6.05
CA TYR A 175 -2.48 8.76 5.03
C TYR A 175 -1.46 8.57 3.92
N VAL A 176 -0.90 9.68 3.39
CA VAL A 176 0.15 9.65 2.37
C VAL A 176 1.40 8.96 2.91
N GLU A 177 1.82 9.31 4.13
CA GLU A 177 2.97 8.68 4.77
C GLU A 177 2.77 7.16 4.91
N GLU A 178 1.60 6.72 5.38
CA GLU A 178 1.27 5.30 5.55
C GLU A 178 1.25 4.56 4.20
N LYS A 179 0.77 5.20 3.12
CA LYS A 179 0.82 4.63 1.77
C LYS A 179 2.25 4.40 1.29
N VAL A 180 3.13 5.39 1.47
CA VAL A 180 4.55 5.25 1.10
C VAL A 180 5.22 4.17 1.96
N ARG A 181 4.95 4.16 3.26
CA ARG A 181 5.49 3.17 4.20
C ARG A 181 5.02 1.75 3.90
N ALA A 182 3.73 1.56 3.60
CA ALA A 182 3.18 0.26 3.21
C ALA A 182 3.82 -0.25 1.91
N THR A 183 3.98 0.63 0.92
CA THR A 183 4.67 0.31 -0.34
C THR A 183 6.13 -0.07 -0.11
N LEU A 184 6.83 0.67 0.75
CA LEU A 184 8.20 0.34 1.17
C LEU A 184 8.28 -1.05 1.81
N ASN A 185 7.36 -1.36 2.72
CA ASN A 185 7.31 -2.66 3.38
C ASN A 185 6.97 -3.80 2.40
N LEU A 186 6.11 -3.56 1.41
CA LEU A 186 5.82 -4.52 0.35
C LEU A 186 7.09 -4.83 -0.47
N VAL A 187 7.81 -3.79 -0.89
CA VAL A 187 9.07 -3.93 -1.65
C VAL A 187 10.15 -4.68 -0.85
N LYS A 188 10.23 -4.50 0.47
CA LYS A 188 11.17 -5.26 1.32
C LYS A 188 10.87 -6.76 1.33
N ASN A 189 9.60 -7.11 1.45
CA ASN A 189 9.16 -8.48 1.73
C ASN A 189 8.80 -9.29 0.48
N VAL A 190 8.70 -8.65 -0.69
CA VAL A 190 8.39 -9.35 -1.95
C VAL A 190 9.54 -10.28 -2.35
N ILE A 191 9.16 -11.50 -2.75
CA ILE A 191 10.03 -12.57 -3.23
C ILE A 191 10.01 -12.57 -4.76
N PHE A 192 11.08 -13.04 -5.39
CA PHE A 192 11.16 -13.13 -6.84
C PHE A 192 10.39 -14.35 -7.40
N PRO A 193 9.80 -14.24 -8.61
CA PRO A 193 9.76 -13.06 -9.47
C PRO A 193 8.86 -11.93 -8.93
N LEU A 194 9.22 -10.67 -9.20
CA LEU A 194 8.36 -9.55 -8.80
C LEU A 194 7.02 -9.61 -9.55
N PRO A 195 5.88 -9.52 -8.84
CA PRO A 195 4.58 -9.39 -9.48
C PRO A 195 4.44 -8.02 -10.18
N GLU A 196 3.78 -8.01 -11.34
CA GLU A 196 3.57 -6.80 -12.16
C GLU A 196 2.84 -5.68 -11.40
N PHE A 197 1.85 -6.03 -10.57
CA PHE A 197 1.13 -5.04 -9.76
C PHE A 197 2.03 -4.31 -8.74
N VAL A 198 3.16 -4.91 -8.33
CA VAL A 198 4.12 -4.27 -7.42
C VAL A 198 4.96 -3.24 -8.19
N GLU A 199 5.34 -3.55 -9.43
CA GLU A 199 6.03 -2.61 -10.33
C GLU A 199 5.14 -1.38 -10.57
N GLU A 200 3.88 -1.59 -10.98
CA GLU A 200 2.92 -0.52 -11.20
C GLU A 200 2.69 0.35 -9.96
N LEU A 201 2.52 -0.28 -8.79
CA LEU A 201 2.27 0.44 -7.53
C LEU A 201 3.45 1.32 -7.13
N VAL A 202 4.68 0.81 -7.26
CA VAL A 202 5.89 1.58 -6.88
C VAL A 202 6.10 2.74 -7.83
N GLU A 203 5.88 2.54 -9.14
CA GLU A 203 5.94 3.63 -10.12
C GLU A 203 4.89 4.70 -9.84
N ASP A 204 3.66 4.31 -9.52
CA ASP A 204 2.57 5.24 -9.18
C ASP A 204 2.96 6.11 -7.96
N VAL A 205 3.48 5.47 -6.90
CA VAL A 205 3.92 6.17 -5.69
C VAL A 205 5.10 7.11 -5.98
N LEU A 206 6.13 6.64 -6.69
CA LEU A 206 7.34 7.43 -6.95
C LEU A 206 7.12 8.60 -7.93
N THR A 207 6.10 8.53 -8.78
CA THR A 207 5.78 9.59 -9.76
C THR A 207 4.78 10.61 -9.22
N LYS A 208 3.82 10.19 -8.39
CA LYS A 208 2.72 11.04 -7.93
C LYS A 208 2.91 11.60 -6.52
N ILE A 209 3.78 11.01 -5.70
CA ILE A 209 3.92 11.39 -4.29
C ILE A 209 5.31 12.00 -4.04
N GLU A 210 5.31 13.27 -3.62
CA GLU A 210 6.49 13.94 -3.08
C GLU A 210 6.54 13.74 -1.56
N HIS A 211 7.42 12.85 -1.08
CA HIS A 211 7.60 12.58 0.34
C HIS A 211 9.04 12.17 0.66
N PRO A 212 9.64 12.54 1.81
CA PRO A 212 11.01 12.14 2.16
C PRO A 212 11.25 10.63 2.17
N LEU A 213 10.23 9.83 2.48
CA LEU A 213 10.33 8.36 2.42
C LEU A 213 10.39 7.83 0.97
N CYS A 214 10.01 8.62 -0.04
CA CYS A 214 10.12 8.21 -1.45
C CYS A 214 11.58 8.05 -1.88
N ASP A 215 12.54 8.75 -1.25
CA ASP A 215 13.97 8.54 -1.53
C ASP A 215 14.43 7.16 -1.06
N SER A 216 14.02 6.76 0.15
CA SER A 216 14.29 5.41 0.67
C SER A 216 13.58 4.33 -0.16
N LEU A 217 12.35 4.60 -0.62
CA LEU A 217 11.64 3.72 -1.54
C LEU A 217 12.38 3.58 -2.88
N ARG A 218 12.86 4.68 -3.45
CA ARG A 218 13.61 4.70 -4.72
C ARG A 218 14.90 3.90 -4.62
N GLU A 219 15.64 4.06 -3.53
CA GLU A 219 16.87 3.29 -3.28
C GLU A 219 16.58 1.78 -3.23
N GLN A 220 15.60 1.36 -2.43
CA GLN A 220 15.24 -0.05 -2.30
C GLN A 220 14.63 -0.63 -3.58
N TRP A 221 13.82 0.17 -4.28
CA TRP A 221 13.25 -0.20 -5.57
C TRP A 221 14.34 -0.44 -6.61
N THR A 222 15.34 0.44 -6.71
CA THR A 222 16.46 0.29 -7.65
C THR A 222 17.18 -1.05 -7.46
N HIS A 223 17.39 -1.45 -6.20
CA HIS A 223 17.99 -2.75 -5.90
C HIS A 223 17.07 -3.92 -6.26
N LYS A 224 15.78 -3.86 -5.88
CA LYS A 224 14.81 -4.93 -6.17
C LYS A 224 14.53 -5.09 -7.67
N GLU A 225 14.43 -4.00 -8.42
CA GLU A 225 14.28 -3.99 -9.86
C GLU A 225 15.50 -4.65 -10.54
N ALA A 226 16.72 -4.27 -10.14
CA ALA A 226 17.93 -4.90 -10.64
C ALA A 226 18.00 -6.40 -10.33
N SER A 227 17.66 -6.80 -9.11
CA SER A 227 17.57 -8.22 -8.74
C SER A 227 16.52 -8.98 -9.57
N ASN A 228 15.38 -8.35 -9.89
CA ASN A 228 14.36 -8.95 -10.75
C ASN A 228 14.85 -9.14 -12.19
N ILE A 229 15.61 -8.18 -12.73
CA ILE A 229 16.27 -8.29 -14.04
C ILE A 229 17.26 -9.48 -14.04
N ILE A 230 18.10 -9.59 -13.02
CA ILE A 230 19.06 -10.70 -12.85
C ILE A 230 18.32 -12.04 -12.81
N TRP A 231 17.24 -12.12 -12.03
CA TRP A 231 16.42 -13.32 -11.91
C TRP A 231 15.76 -13.71 -13.23
N LYS A 232 15.14 -12.75 -13.94
CA LYS A 232 14.55 -12.96 -15.28
C LYS A 232 15.59 -13.44 -16.31
N SER A 233 16.85 -13.11 -16.09
CA SER A 233 17.98 -13.54 -16.94
C SER A 233 18.54 -14.91 -16.56
N GLY A 234 17.95 -15.61 -15.59
CA GLY A 234 18.32 -16.96 -15.18
C GLY A 234 19.39 -17.04 -14.08
N PHE A 235 19.76 -15.93 -13.44
CA PHE A 235 20.74 -15.90 -12.36
C PHE A 235 20.08 -15.68 -11.00
N ASN A 236 20.70 -16.19 -9.93
CA ASN A 236 20.30 -15.83 -8.58
C ASN A 236 21.04 -14.54 -8.14
N PRO A 237 20.32 -13.46 -7.78
CA PRO A 237 20.95 -12.23 -7.27
C PRO A 237 21.89 -12.44 -6.08
N ASP A 238 21.61 -13.44 -5.23
CA ASP A 238 22.41 -13.73 -4.02
C ASP A 238 23.80 -14.30 -4.34
N ASP A 239 24.02 -14.78 -5.57
CA ASP A 239 25.31 -15.32 -6.02
C ASP A 239 26.29 -14.22 -6.47
N LEU A 240 25.81 -12.98 -6.65
CA LEU A 240 26.60 -11.83 -7.11
C LEU A 240 27.42 -11.17 -5.98
N LYS A 241 28.32 -11.95 -5.39
CA LYS A 241 29.13 -11.52 -4.23
C LYS A 241 30.29 -10.59 -4.56
N THR A 242 30.75 -10.58 -5.81
CA THR A 242 31.91 -9.80 -6.24
C THR A 242 31.54 -8.81 -7.34
N PRO A 243 32.20 -7.63 -7.42
CA PRO A 243 31.98 -6.69 -8.51
C PRO A 243 32.23 -7.31 -9.90
N GLN A 244 33.06 -8.35 -9.98
CA GLN A 244 33.32 -9.07 -11.21
C GLN A 244 32.14 -9.98 -11.60
N HIS A 245 31.52 -10.68 -10.65
CA HIS A 245 30.29 -11.46 -10.92
C HIS A 245 29.17 -10.54 -11.43
N VAL A 246 29.02 -9.36 -10.83
CA VAL A 246 28.04 -8.35 -11.28
C VAL A 246 28.36 -7.91 -12.71
N LEU A 247 29.63 -7.66 -13.04
CA LEU A 247 30.04 -7.29 -14.40
C LEU A 247 29.74 -8.41 -15.42
N ASP A 248 30.05 -9.66 -15.10
CA ASP A 248 29.83 -10.78 -16.02
C ASP A 248 28.34 -11.07 -16.22
N CYS A 249 27.53 -10.96 -15.15
CA CYS A 249 26.07 -10.97 -15.25
C CYS A 249 25.54 -9.80 -16.10
N ALA A 250 26.03 -8.58 -15.88
CA ALA A 250 25.63 -7.41 -16.66
C ALA A 250 26.01 -7.53 -18.15
N LYS A 251 27.14 -8.17 -18.48
CA LYS A 251 27.49 -8.49 -19.88
C LYS A 251 26.48 -9.46 -20.48
N PHE A 252 26.12 -10.52 -19.75
CA PHE A 252 25.09 -11.46 -20.20
C PHE A 252 23.75 -10.76 -20.46
N ILE A 253 23.31 -9.90 -19.53
CA ILE A 253 22.08 -9.10 -19.68
C ILE A 253 22.17 -8.16 -20.89
N ALA A 254 23.34 -7.55 -21.13
CA ALA A 254 23.54 -6.69 -22.30
C ALA A 254 23.54 -7.47 -23.63
N TYR A 255 23.88 -8.76 -23.60
CA TYR A 255 23.84 -9.66 -24.74
C TYR A 255 22.41 -10.13 -25.05
N ASP A 256 21.68 -10.56 -24.02
CA ASP A 256 20.36 -11.19 -24.14
C ASP A 256 19.19 -10.19 -24.15
N GLN A 257 19.34 -9.04 -23.48
CA GLN A 257 18.29 -8.04 -23.29
C GLN A 257 18.75 -6.64 -23.72
N THR A 258 18.71 -5.65 -22.82
CA THR A 258 19.03 -4.25 -23.12
C THR A 258 20.24 -3.76 -22.31
N ILE A 259 21.00 -2.86 -22.92
CA ILE A 259 22.13 -2.19 -22.27
C ILE A 259 21.64 -1.34 -21.08
N SER A 260 20.42 -0.82 -21.15
CA SER A 260 19.80 -0.09 -20.04
C SER A 260 19.61 -0.99 -18.82
N HIS A 261 19.16 -2.24 -19.00
CA HIS A 261 19.03 -3.21 -17.91
C HIS A 261 20.38 -3.55 -17.28
N ALA A 262 21.41 -3.76 -18.11
CA ALA A 262 22.78 -4.01 -17.63
C ALA A 262 23.32 -2.83 -16.80
N GLN A 263 23.04 -1.58 -17.21
CA GLN A 263 23.45 -0.39 -16.47
C GLN A 263 22.69 -0.23 -15.16
N LYS A 264 21.39 -0.54 -15.11
CA LYS A 264 20.60 -0.56 -13.86
C LYS A 264 21.20 -1.54 -12.86
N VAL A 265 21.58 -2.74 -13.30
CA VAL A 265 22.24 -3.75 -12.46
C VAL A 265 23.58 -3.26 -11.92
N LEU A 266 24.44 -2.66 -12.77
CA LEU A 266 25.70 -2.10 -12.30
C LEU A 266 25.51 -1.00 -11.25
N ALA A 267 24.51 -0.13 -11.43
CA ALA A 267 24.23 0.96 -10.50
C ALA A 267 23.75 0.42 -9.14
N ALA A 268 22.80 -0.52 -9.14
CA ALA A 268 22.23 -1.12 -7.94
C ALA A 268 23.25 -1.85 -7.07
N PHE A 269 24.21 -2.55 -7.69
CA PHE A 269 25.22 -3.35 -7.00
C PHE A 269 26.55 -2.60 -6.81
N SER A 270 26.53 -1.27 -6.83
CA SER A 270 27.72 -0.43 -6.59
C SER A 270 28.92 -0.75 -7.51
N ALA A 271 28.62 -1.15 -8.76
CA ALA A 271 29.57 -1.57 -9.78
C ALA A 271 29.65 -0.57 -10.96
N SER A 272 29.18 0.66 -10.75
CA SER A 272 29.13 1.75 -11.75
C SER A 272 30.47 2.07 -12.41
N GLN A 273 31.59 1.77 -11.76
CA GLN A 273 32.94 1.89 -12.33
C GLN A 273 33.14 1.05 -13.60
N TYR A 274 32.32 0.01 -13.81
CA TYR A 274 32.38 -0.83 -14.99
C TYR A 274 31.42 -0.42 -16.11
N LYS A 275 30.74 0.73 -15.99
CA LYS A 275 29.83 1.24 -17.02
C LYS A 275 30.52 1.36 -18.39
N ASP A 276 31.75 1.89 -18.42
CA ASP A 276 32.55 1.99 -19.65
C ASP A 276 32.83 0.59 -20.25
N LYS A 277 33.05 -0.44 -19.41
CA LYS A 277 33.32 -1.81 -19.89
C LYS A 277 32.09 -2.45 -20.53
N ILE A 278 30.89 -2.22 -19.99
CA ILE A 278 29.64 -2.69 -20.59
C ILE A 278 29.36 -1.98 -21.93
N LEU A 279 29.61 -0.68 -22.02
CA LEU A 279 29.45 0.05 -23.27
C LEU A 279 30.42 -0.44 -24.35
N ILE A 280 31.67 -0.69 -23.98
CA ILE A 280 32.66 -1.31 -24.86
C ILE A 280 32.20 -2.69 -25.33
N PHE A 281 31.75 -3.54 -24.40
CA PHE A 281 31.23 -4.87 -24.72
C PHE A 281 30.03 -4.82 -25.68
N ALA A 282 29.08 -3.92 -25.44
CA ALA A 282 27.95 -3.71 -26.34
C ALA A 282 28.39 -3.26 -27.75
N CYS A 283 29.43 -2.43 -27.85
CA CYS A 283 30.00 -2.08 -29.15
C CYS A 283 30.64 -3.29 -29.84
N GLN A 284 31.31 -4.18 -29.09
CA GLN A 284 31.84 -5.43 -29.66
C GLN A 284 30.74 -6.34 -30.19
N LEU A 285 29.65 -6.53 -29.45
CA LEU A 285 28.53 -7.35 -29.90
C LEU A 285 27.93 -6.82 -31.21
N LYS A 286 27.74 -5.51 -31.32
CA LYS A 286 27.26 -4.89 -32.58
C LYS A 286 28.23 -5.11 -33.74
N VAL A 287 29.53 -5.13 -33.49
CA VAL A 287 30.57 -5.42 -34.50
C VAL A 287 30.52 -6.89 -34.92
N GLU A 288 30.44 -7.81 -33.96
CA GLU A 288 30.34 -9.25 -34.17
C GLU A 288 29.07 -9.64 -34.94
N HIS A 289 27.95 -8.94 -34.70
CA HIS A 289 26.69 -9.13 -35.41
C HIS A 289 26.56 -8.32 -36.71
N ALA A 290 27.62 -7.64 -37.16
CA ALA A 290 27.64 -6.80 -38.36
C ALA A 290 26.59 -5.66 -38.40
N GLN A 291 26.19 -5.15 -37.23
CA GLN A 291 25.24 -4.04 -37.08
C GLN A 291 25.97 -2.69 -37.05
N LEU A 292 26.60 -2.33 -38.16
CA LEU A 292 27.47 -1.13 -38.24
C LEU A 292 26.70 0.19 -38.17
N ASP A 293 25.51 0.25 -38.74
CA ASP A 293 24.67 1.46 -38.70
C ASP A 293 24.17 1.73 -37.27
N ASP A 294 23.68 0.68 -36.59
CA ASP A 294 23.29 0.76 -35.18
C ASP A 294 24.46 1.14 -34.27
N LEU A 295 25.68 0.65 -34.58
CA LEU A 295 26.89 1.01 -33.85
C LEU A 295 27.22 2.50 -34.03
N ALA A 296 27.11 3.03 -35.25
CA ALA A 296 27.37 4.44 -35.52
C ALA A 296 26.36 5.34 -34.80
N GLU A 297 25.07 4.98 -34.80
CA GLU A 297 24.04 5.69 -34.04
C GLU A 297 24.29 5.59 -32.52
N PHE A 298 24.60 4.40 -32.02
CA PHE A 298 24.89 4.16 -30.61
C PHE A 298 26.07 5.00 -30.11
N LEU A 299 27.16 5.09 -30.89
CA LEU A 299 28.33 5.92 -30.58
C LEU A 299 28.01 7.43 -30.62
N ARG A 300 27.11 7.88 -31.51
CA ARG A 300 26.69 9.29 -31.57
C ARG A 300 25.89 9.73 -30.33
N ASN A 301 25.16 8.80 -29.71
CA ASN A 301 24.34 9.07 -28.53
C ASN A 301 25.11 9.01 -27.20
N MET A 302 26.43 8.75 -27.23
CA MET A 302 27.25 8.66 -26.03
C MET A 302 28.04 9.95 -25.70
N PRO A 303 28.46 10.12 -24.44
CA PRO A 303 29.48 11.10 -24.09
C PRO A 303 30.74 10.88 -24.92
N LYS A 304 31.25 11.95 -25.53
CA LYS A 304 32.35 11.91 -26.50
C LYS A 304 33.60 11.17 -26.01
N GLN A 305 33.98 11.33 -24.74
CA GLN A 305 35.16 10.65 -24.18
C GLN A 305 34.96 9.12 -24.15
N THR A 306 33.76 8.66 -23.82
CA THR A 306 33.40 7.24 -23.81
C THR A 306 33.30 6.69 -25.23
N ALA A 307 32.72 7.45 -26.16
CA ALA A 307 32.63 7.07 -27.57
C ALA A 307 34.02 6.86 -28.19
N ILE A 308 34.99 7.73 -27.91
CA ILE A 308 36.37 7.60 -28.39
C ILE A 308 37.02 6.33 -27.85
N LYS A 309 36.88 6.04 -26.54
CA LYS A 309 37.40 4.79 -25.95
C LYS A 309 36.79 3.55 -26.60
N CYS A 310 35.47 3.56 -26.82
CA CYS A 310 34.75 2.47 -27.49
C CYS A 310 35.26 2.28 -28.92
N CYS A 311 35.42 3.37 -29.69
CA CYS A 311 35.96 3.31 -31.05
C CYS A 311 37.39 2.75 -31.08
N GLN A 312 38.28 3.22 -30.20
CA GLN A 312 39.67 2.73 -30.12
C GLN A 312 39.72 1.23 -29.83
N PHE A 313 38.88 0.77 -28.90
CA PHE A 313 38.83 -0.63 -28.54
C PHE A 313 38.27 -1.48 -29.68
N VAL A 314 37.13 -1.10 -30.25
CA VAL A 314 36.51 -1.78 -31.41
C VAL A 314 37.47 -1.84 -32.60
N MET A 315 38.16 -0.75 -32.94
CA MET A 315 39.15 -0.74 -34.02
C MET A 315 40.31 -1.70 -33.74
N THR A 316 40.70 -1.88 -32.48
CA THR A 316 41.75 -2.83 -32.09
C THR A 316 41.23 -4.26 -32.25
N THR A 317 40.02 -4.55 -31.77
CA THR A 317 39.37 -5.87 -31.93
C THR A 317 39.10 -6.23 -33.39
N ALA A 318 38.60 -5.29 -34.20
CA ALA A 318 38.28 -5.51 -35.62
C ALA A 318 39.54 -5.83 -36.46
N LYS A 319 40.70 -5.27 -36.11
CA LYS A 319 41.99 -5.62 -36.74
C LYS A 319 42.37 -7.09 -36.51
N HIS A 320 41.94 -7.69 -35.40
CA HIS A 320 42.20 -9.09 -35.09
C HIS A 320 41.17 -10.05 -35.73
N LEU A 321 40.00 -9.55 -36.12
CA LEU A 321 38.92 -10.36 -36.71
C LEU A 321 38.99 -10.47 -38.25
N SER A 322 39.99 -9.84 -38.91
CA SER A 322 40.24 -9.93 -40.36
C SER A 322 39.02 -9.64 -41.26
N VAL A 323 38.11 -8.77 -40.82
CA VAL A 323 36.90 -8.44 -41.59
C VAL A 323 37.19 -7.26 -42.54
N GLU A 324 37.18 -7.53 -43.86
CA GLU A 324 37.38 -6.50 -44.89
C GLU A 324 36.24 -5.46 -44.86
N GLY A 325 36.58 -4.16 -44.91
CA GLY A 325 35.62 -3.03 -44.96
C GLY A 325 35.33 -2.31 -43.64
N TYR A 326 35.50 -2.97 -42.48
CA TYR A 326 35.28 -2.38 -41.14
C TYR A 326 36.19 -1.19 -40.77
N PRO A 327 37.49 -1.20 -41.10
CA PRO A 327 38.40 -0.14 -40.65
C PRO A 327 38.07 1.25 -41.22
N ALA A 328 37.48 1.31 -42.42
CA ALA A 328 37.18 2.57 -43.11
C ALA A 328 35.96 3.29 -42.48
N ALA A 329 34.84 2.59 -42.30
CA ALA A 329 33.63 3.17 -41.69
C ALA A 329 33.86 3.64 -40.24
N LEU A 330 34.62 2.88 -39.45
CA LEU A 330 34.96 3.26 -38.08
C LEU A 330 35.98 4.41 -38.02
N ALA A 331 36.89 4.49 -38.99
CA ALA A 331 37.82 5.62 -39.10
C ALA A 331 37.08 6.92 -39.43
N GLU A 332 36.06 6.88 -40.28
CA GLU A 332 35.20 8.04 -40.57
C GLU A 332 34.41 8.51 -39.34
N VAL A 333 33.79 7.59 -38.58
CA VAL A 333 33.08 7.93 -37.34
C VAL A 333 34.03 8.50 -36.29
N LYS A 334 35.24 7.93 -36.15
CA LYS A 334 36.27 8.47 -35.26
C LYS A 334 36.72 9.86 -35.68
N LEU A 335 36.94 10.09 -36.98
CA LEU A 335 37.27 11.41 -37.53
C LEU A 335 36.14 12.41 -37.32
N ASP A 336 34.87 12.03 -37.46
CA ASP A 336 33.72 12.88 -37.14
C ASP A 336 33.71 13.25 -35.65
N LEU A 337 33.84 12.27 -34.74
CA LEU A 337 33.91 12.49 -33.29
C LEU A 337 35.10 13.37 -32.87
N GLU A 338 36.25 13.20 -33.52
CA GLU A 338 37.44 14.04 -33.33
C GLU A 338 37.28 15.43 -33.98
N SER A 339 36.53 15.56 -35.08
CA SER A 339 36.27 16.85 -35.73
C SER A 339 35.25 17.69 -34.94
N ARG A 340 34.26 17.05 -34.31
CA ARG A 340 33.38 17.65 -33.29
C ARG A 340 34.17 18.17 -32.08
N SER A 341 35.31 17.55 -31.76
CA SER A 341 36.29 18.10 -30.80
C SER A 341 36.94 19.40 -31.25
N ARG A 342 37.10 19.56 -32.57
CA ARG A 342 37.91 20.60 -33.21
C ARG A 342 37.04 21.70 -33.83
N SER A 343 35.77 21.81 -33.43
CA SER A 343 34.91 22.94 -33.80
C SER A 343 35.39 24.30 -33.23
N ARG A 344 36.41 24.33 -32.34
CA ARG A 344 37.16 25.56 -32.02
C ARG A 344 38.58 25.59 -32.59
N THR A 345 39.11 24.46 -33.06
CA THR A 345 40.47 24.40 -33.61
C THR A 345 40.51 24.81 -35.08
N LYS A 346 39.42 24.66 -35.85
CA LYS A 346 39.32 25.29 -37.18
C LYS A 346 39.15 26.82 -37.10
N ALA A 347 38.59 27.35 -36.01
CA ALA A 347 38.59 28.79 -35.73
C ALA A 347 39.98 29.29 -35.30
N LEU A 348 40.74 28.51 -34.52
CA LEU A 348 42.12 28.85 -34.15
C LEU A 348 43.11 28.73 -35.33
N ILE A 349 42.95 27.74 -36.21
CA ILE A 349 43.81 27.58 -37.40
C ILE A 349 43.48 28.63 -38.47
N ALA A 350 42.23 29.11 -38.56
CA ALA A 350 41.88 30.26 -39.40
C ALA A 350 42.34 31.62 -38.80
N PHE A 351 42.52 31.73 -37.48
CA PHE A 351 43.05 32.92 -36.80
C PHE A 351 44.59 32.98 -36.79
N MET A 352 45.28 31.84 -36.94
CA MET A 352 46.75 31.77 -37.01
C MET A 352 47.31 31.81 -38.45
N LEU A 353 46.44 32.01 -39.45
CA LEU A 353 46.81 32.24 -40.86
C LEU A 353 46.40 33.63 -41.36
N GLN A 354 46.28 34.59 -40.44
CA GLN A 354 46.48 36.03 -40.64
C GLN A 354 47.71 36.45 -39.82
#